data_AF-M0LLL8-F1
#
_entry.id   AF-M0LLL8-F1
#
_cell.length_a   1.000
_cell.length_b   1.000
_cell.length_c   1.000
_cell.angle_alpha   90.00
_cell.angle_beta   90.00
_cell.angle_gamma   90.00
#
_symmetry.space_group_name_H-M   'P 1'
#
loop_
_entity.id
_entity.type
_entity.pdbx_description
1 polymer ?
#
loop_
_entity_poly.entity_id
_entity_poly.type
_entity_poly.pdbx_seq_one_letter_code
_entity_poly.pdbx_strand_id
1 'polypeptide(L)'
;MSLHRRQYLARSAAALGTASLAGCLDELADDDPGGDDGGEADVPDRTGERALDRAVGELNNAALALDVGEVDDPDDLEFDPGEPRDHLDTARDHLDTAEAELEDRDDDIEALRRYADVLAALIDVTETIADDSLEADIDAVNEALSEEDSDIETARDILDERTADLGTAADRYDEAMAGLEALSADRLEELSIVDLDEVEAGAERLGAVLDSLRTLGGGYESILDGAEHLERGQDEADERNHEEAEAAFRTAEEAFEAATGTLTGDGGKADAPDGLVSYFETALCQSRNFADAADSFAAASAAAADGDVIDARDHRDEAEDALEEANDCAD
;
A
#
# COMPACT_ATOMS: atom_id res chain seq x y z
N MET A 1 21.92 21.46 -16.53
CA MET A 1 22.11 22.87 -16.10
C MET A 1 20.79 23.60 -16.27
N SER A 2 19.98 23.70 -15.20
CA SER A 2 18.90 24.66 -14.95
C SER A 2 18.03 24.10 -13.81
N LEU A 3 18.36 24.32 -12.52
CA LEU A 3 17.86 25.43 -11.69
C LEU A 3 16.38 25.78 -11.92
N HIS A 4 15.46 24.96 -11.38
CA HIS A 4 14.12 25.38 -10.91
C HIS A 4 13.61 24.44 -9.80
N ARG A 5 14.48 24.10 -8.83
CA ARG A 5 14.09 23.40 -7.60
C ARG A 5 13.86 24.48 -6.53
N ARG A 6 12.68 24.52 -5.91
CA ARG A 6 12.16 25.47 -4.89
C ARG A 6 11.30 26.61 -5.40
N GLN A 7 10.02 26.33 -5.59
CA GLN A 7 8.88 27.19 -5.23
C GLN A 7 7.60 26.40 -5.55
N TYR A 8 6.56 26.54 -4.71
CA TYR A 8 5.38 25.67 -4.56
C TYR A 8 5.73 24.43 -3.72
N LEU A 9 5.23 24.23 -2.49
CA LEU A 9 3.92 24.56 -1.92
C LEU A 9 4.02 25.33 -0.60
N ALA A 10 3.19 26.36 -0.51
CA ALA A 10 2.81 27.07 0.71
C ALA A 10 1.29 27.24 0.61
N ARG A 11 0.57 26.85 1.69
CA ARG A 11 -0.89 26.69 1.89
C ARG A 11 -1.24 25.19 1.84
N SER A 12 -1.33 24.50 2.97
CA SER A 12 -2.28 24.80 4.06
C SER A 12 -1.73 24.40 5.43
N ALA A 13 -0.84 25.24 6.00
CA ALA A 13 -0.49 25.13 7.42
C ALA A 13 -1.67 25.63 8.26
N ALA A 14 -2.51 24.70 8.74
CA ALA A 14 -3.40 24.97 9.85
C ALA A 14 -2.54 25.22 11.09
N ALA A 15 -2.69 26.42 11.65
CA ALA A 15 -1.87 26.92 12.73
C ALA A 15 -2.22 26.21 14.05
N LEU A 16 -1.44 25.21 14.45
CA LEU A 16 -1.35 24.82 15.85
C LEU A 16 -0.33 25.74 16.52
N GLY A 17 -0.86 26.60 17.39
CA GLY A 17 -0.09 27.59 18.13
C GLY A 17 0.96 26.90 18.99
N THR A 18 2.23 27.14 18.68
CA THR A 18 3.33 26.87 19.59
C THR A 18 3.20 27.80 20.79
N ALA A 19 2.54 27.32 21.84
CA ALA A 19 2.67 27.89 23.16
C ALA A 19 4.10 27.66 23.64
N SER A 20 4.93 28.69 23.49
CA SER A 20 6.26 28.75 24.08
C SER A 20 6.15 28.65 25.60
N LEU A 21 6.33 27.46 26.17
CA LEU A 21 6.63 27.29 27.59
C LEU A 21 8.11 27.64 27.83
N ALA A 22 8.42 28.93 27.68
CA ALA A 22 9.64 29.54 28.18
C ALA A 22 9.24 30.56 29.25
N GLY A 23 9.32 30.14 30.53
CA GLY A 23 9.21 31.07 31.65
C GLY A 23 8.51 30.49 32.87
N CYS A 24 9.29 29.88 33.78
CA CYS A 24 9.14 29.99 35.24
C CYS A 24 10.36 29.34 35.91
N LEU A 25 11.54 29.94 35.72
CA LEU A 25 12.72 29.66 36.56
C LEU A 25 13.69 30.85 36.51
N ASP A 26 13.19 32.05 36.80
CA ASP A 26 14.03 33.22 37.08
C ASP A 26 13.25 34.34 37.81
N GLU A 27 12.76 34.10 39.03
CA GLU A 27 12.53 35.20 39.99
C GLU A 27 12.38 34.69 41.44
N LEU A 28 13.48 34.27 42.07
CA LEU A 28 13.60 34.29 43.53
C LEU A 28 15.01 34.75 43.90
N ALA A 29 15.09 36.07 44.13
CA ALA A 29 16.26 36.77 44.61
C ALA A 29 16.67 36.33 46.02
N ASP A 30 17.99 36.34 46.24
CA ASP A 30 18.67 36.46 47.53
C ASP A 30 17.91 37.35 48.53
N ASP A 31 17.54 36.79 49.70
CA ASP A 31 17.73 37.38 51.03
C ASP A 31 17.35 36.35 52.13
N ASP A 32 18.36 35.78 52.79
CA ASP A 32 18.27 35.02 54.05
C ASP A 32 18.34 36.05 55.22
N PRO A 33 17.51 36.01 56.30
CA PRO A 33 17.68 34.95 57.30
C PRO A 33 16.49 34.59 58.21
N GLY A 34 16.43 33.30 58.59
CA GLY A 34 15.91 32.87 59.90
C GLY A 34 14.48 32.34 59.90
N GLY A 35 14.35 31.01 60.01
CA GLY A 35 13.07 30.35 60.26
C GLY A 35 13.24 28.82 60.31
N ASP A 36 13.67 28.32 61.46
CA ASP A 36 13.54 26.93 61.86
C ASP A 36 12.05 26.62 62.05
N ASP A 37 11.41 26.00 61.06
CA ASP A 37 10.22 25.16 61.28
C ASP A 37 10.12 24.08 60.19
N GLY A 38 10.24 22.83 60.62
CA GLY A 38 10.35 21.64 59.80
C GLY A 38 9.00 21.17 59.26
N GLY A 39 8.80 21.38 57.97
CA GLY A 39 7.88 20.62 57.15
C GLY A 39 8.47 20.51 55.76
N GLU A 40 9.26 19.46 55.50
CA GLU A 40 9.49 19.02 54.12
C GLU A 40 8.09 18.79 53.52
N ALA A 41 7.67 19.72 52.66
CA ALA A 41 6.49 19.50 51.86
C ALA A 41 6.79 18.27 51.00
N ASP A 42 6.10 17.15 51.24
CA ASP A 42 6.05 16.00 50.35
C ASP A 42 5.62 16.54 48.97
N VAL A 43 6.59 16.79 48.10
CA VAL A 43 6.34 17.04 46.70
C VAL A 43 5.94 15.67 46.15
N PRO A 44 4.70 15.48 45.68
CA PRO A 44 4.29 14.20 45.13
C PRO A 44 5.27 13.79 44.03
N ASP A 45 5.70 12.54 44.03
CA ASP A 45 6.48 12.00 42.93
C ASP A 45 5.61 12.03 41.67
N ARG A 46 6.07 12.75 40.64
CA ARG A 46 5.36 12.92 39.36
C ARG A 46 6.01 12.13 38.24
N THR A 47 6.85 11.15 38.57
CA THR A 47 7.58 10.37 37.58
C THR A 47 6.63 9.63 36.65
N GLY A 48 5.63 8.93 37.22
CA GLY A 48 4.60 8.24 36.44
C GLY A 48 3.77 9.17 35.55
N GLU A 49 3.27 10.29 36.11
CA GLU A 49 2.47 11.28 35.36
C GLU A 49 3.26 11.86 34.18
N ARG A 50 4.54 12.23 34.39
CA ARG A 50 5.42 12.72 33.33
C ARG A 50 5.76 11.65 32.30
N ALA A 51 5.84 10.38 32.70
CA ALA A 51 6.06 9.28 31.77
C ALA A 51 4.84 9.12 30.86
N LEU A 52 3.63 9.15 31.42
CA LEU A 52 2.38 9.08 30.65
C LEU A 52 2.26 10.24 29.65
N ASP A 53 2.51 11.49 30.08
CA ASP A 53 2.46 12.66 29.18
C ASP A 53 3.48 12.55 28.03
N ARG A 54 4.68 12.00 28.30
CA ARG A 54 5.68 11.77 27.26
C ARG A 54 5.28 10.64 26.32
N ALA A 55 4.69 9.56 26.82
CA ALA A 55 4.18 8.49 25.97
C ALA A 55 3.16 9.03 24.97
N VAL A 56 2.19 9.84 25.43
CA VAL A 56 1.23 10.53 24.56
C VAL A 56 1.95 11.39 23.52
N GLY A 57 2.93 12.19 23.94
CA GLY A 57 3.70 13.04 23.03
C GLY A 57 4.42 12.25 21.93
N GLU A 58 5.05 11.13 22.28
CA GLU A 58 5.73 10.26 21.33
C GLU A 58 4.75 9.51 20.40
N LEU A 59 3.59 9.08 20.90
CA LEU A 59 2.55 8.48 20.05
C LEU A 59 2.00 9.49 19.02
N ASN A 60 1.86 10.76 19.43
CA ASN A 60 1.47 11.82 18.51
C ASN A 60 2.57 12.12 17.48
N ASN A 61 3.84 12.09 17.87
CA ASN A 61 4.95 12.21 16.92
C ASN A 61 4.98 11.03 15.93
N ALA A 62 4.73 9.81 16.39
CA ALA A 62 4.62 8.64 15.53
C ALA A 62 3.48 8.78 14.50
N ALA A 63 2.30 9.22 14.94
CA ALA A 63 1.17 9.48 14.03
C ALA A 63 1.48 10.60 13.01
N LEU A 64 2.16 11.67 13.43
CA LEU A 64 2.58 12.75 12.53
C LEU A 64 3.67 12.33 11.54
N ALA A 65 4.60 11.46 11.96
CA ALA A 65 5.63 10.92 11.09
C ALA A 65 5.07 9.86 10.11
N LEU A 66 3.94 9.25 10.45
CA LEU A 66 3.16 8.38 9.57
C LEU A 66 2.31 9.17 8.57
N ASP A 67 1.97 10.44 8.83
CA ASP A 67 1.24 11.28 7.87
C ASP A 67 2.11 11.59 6.65
N VAL A 68 2.03 10.68 5.67
CA VAL A 68 2.73 10.72 4.40
C VAL A 68 2.13 11.70 3.39
N GLY A 69 1.08 12.45 3.75
CA GLY A 69 0.46 13.45 2.89
C GLY A 69 -0.51 12.87 1.86
N GLU A 70 -0.44 13.34 0.61
CA GLU A 70 -1.22 12.82 -0.52
C GLU A 70 -0.56 11.49 -0.96
N VAL A 71 -1.07 10.36 -0.48
CA VAL A 71 -0.63 8.97 -0.83
C VAL A 71 -1.07 8.58 -2.24
N ASP A 72 -1.37 9.57 -3.08
CA ASP A 72 -2.00 9.35 -4.37
C ASP A 72 -1.02 8.76 -5.40
N ASP A 73 0.28 8.82 -5.11
CA ASP A 73 1.36 8.29 -5.95
C ASP A 73 2.37 7.49 -5.10
N PRO A 74 2.35 6.15 -5.16
CA PRO A 74 3.25 5.32 -4.38
C PRO A 74 4.71 5.38 -4.85
N ASP A 75 4.98 5.68 -6.13
CA ASP A 75 6.36 5.71 -6.66
C ASP A 75 7.11 6.98 -6.23
N ASP A 76 6.38 8.07 -6.01
CA ASP A 76 6.91 9.32 -5.47
C ASP A 76 6.95 9.35 -3.92
N LEU A 77 6.49 8.28 -3.26
CA LEU A 77 6.35 8.21 -1.80
C LEU A 77 7.67 7.84 -1.10
N GLU A 78 8.46 8.84 -0.70
CA GLU A 78 9.63 8.64 0.16
C GLU A 78 9.21 8.46 1.64
N PHE A 79 8.89 7.23 2.05
CA PHE A 79 8.58 6.90 3.45
C PHE A 79 9.78 6.27 4.18
N ASP A 80 10.20 6.87 5.30
CA ASP A 80 11.19 6.27 6.22
C ASP A 80 10.46 5.71 7.44
N PRO A 81 10.28 4.37 7.55
CA PRO A 81 9.58 3.79 8.68
C PRO A 81 10.39 3.84 9.97
N GLY A 82 11.69 4.18 9.92
CA GLY A 82 12.56 4.24 11.10
C GLY A 82 12.14 5.32 12.08
N GLU A 83 11.83 6.52 11.60
CA GLU A 83 11.42 7.65 12.46
C GLU A 83 10.12 7.37 13.26
N PRO A 84 8.99 6.97 12.64
CA PRO A 84 7.78 6.66 13.41
C PRO A 84 7.97 5.42 14.32
N ARG A 85 8.78 4.42 13.94
CA ARG A 85 9.10 3.26 14.80
C ARG A 85 9.87 3.67 16.06
N ASP A 86 10.87 4.55 15.94
CA ASP A 86 11.64 5.06 17.08
C ASP A 86 10.75 5.79 18.09
N HIS A 87 9.76 6.55 17.61
CA HIS A 87 8.75 7.19 18.44
C HIS A 87 7.86 6.18 19.18
N LEU A 88 7.40 5.11 18.50
CA LEU A 88 6.61 4.05 19.15
C LEU A 88 7.40 3.30 20.22
N ASP A 89 8.66 2.97 19.98
CA ASP A 89 9.51 2.30 20.95
C ASP A 89 9.73 3.17 22.19
N THR A 90 10.01 4.46 21.98
CA THR A 90 10.15 5.43 23.08
C THR A 90 8.84 5.60 23.87
N ALA A 91 7.70 5.62 23.18
CA ALA A 91 6.39 5.68 23.83
C ALA A 91 6.14 4.45 24.72
N ARG A 92 6.45 3.24 24.23
CA ARG A 92 6.30 1.99 24.99
C ARG A 92 7.15 1.98 26.25
N ASP A 93 8.41 2.41 26.17
CA ASP A 93 9.29 2.56 27.34
C ASP A 93 8.69 3.52 28.41
N HIS A 94 8.05 4.60 27.95
CA HIS A 94 7.35 5.55 28.81
C HIS A 94 6.08 4.97 29.42
N LEU A 95 5.32 4.16 28.70
CA LEU A 95 4.13 3.46 29.21
C LEU A 95 4.51 2.43 30.29
N ASP A 96 5.61 1.70 30.11
CA ASP A 96 6.13 0.76 31.12
C ASP A 96 6.55 1.48 32.41
N THR A 97 7.15 2.67 32.27
CA THR A 97 7.47 3.52 33.43
C THR A 97 6.20 4.04 34.11
N ALA A 98 5.18 4.46 33.32
CA ALA A 98 3.92 4.93 33.86
C ALA A 98 3.18 3.81 34.64
N GLU A 99 3.15 2.59 34.12
CA GLU A 99 2.54 1.42 34.76
C GLU A 99 3.20 1.06 36.09
N ALA A 100 4.52 1.16 36.17
CA ALA A 100 5.26 0.88 37.40
C ALA A 100 4.97 1.89 38.53
N GLU A 101 4.60 3.12 38.18
CA GLU A 101 4.50 4.26 39.10
C GLU A 101 3.05 4.71 39.37
N LEU A 102 2.08 4.31 38.55
CA LEU A 102 0.66 4.72 38.65
C LEU A 102 -0.26 3.53 38.88
N GLU A 103 -0.92 3.48 40.04
CA GLU A 103 -1.85 2.39 40.40
C GLU A 103 -3.30 2.59 39.88
N ASP A 104 -3.66 3.82 39.49
CA ASP A 104 -5.05 4.20 39.15
C ASP A 104 -5.24 4.51 37.63
N ARG A 105 -4.24 4.19 36.78
CA ARG A 105 -4.23 4.56 35.35
C ARG A 105 -4.09 3.37 34.39
N ASP A 106 -4.28 2.14 34.86
CA ASP A 106 -4.14 0.92 34.07
C ASP A 106 -4.92 0.95 32.75
N ASP A 107 -6.18 1.37 32.80
CA ASP A 107 -7.04 1.46 31.62
C ASP A 107 -6.52 2.45 30.56
N ASP A 108 -5.91 3.57 30.99
CA ASP A 108 -5.37 4.58 30.06
C ASP A 108 -4.08 4.06 29.41
N ILE A 109 -3.22 3.41 30.21
CA ILE A 109 -2.00 2.78 29.71
C ILE A 109 -2.35 1.68 28.71
N GLU A 110 -3.37 0.86 29.00
CA GLU A 110 -3.84 -0.18 28.09
C GLU A 110 -4.39 0.42 26.79
N ALA A 111 -5.16 1.52 26.87
CA ALA A 111 -5.65 2.22 25.67
C ALA A 111 -4.49 2.77 24.82
N LEU A 112 -3.49 3.39 25.44
CA LEU A 112 -2.32 3.92 24.72
C LEU A 112 -1.44 2.82 24.12
N ARG A 113 -1.33 1.66 24.77
CA ARG A 113 -0.64 0.48 24.19
C ARG A 113 -1.36 -0.03 22.95
N ARG A 114 -2.69 -0.15 22.99
CA ARG A 114 -3.48 -0.53 21.80
C ARG A 114 -3.33 0.49 20.67
N TYR A 115 -3.33 1.79 20.98
CA TYR A 115 -3.09 2.82 19.98
C TYR A 115 -1.67 2.72 19.38
N ALA A 116 -0.65 2.42 20.19
CA ALA A 116 0.70 2.17 19.69
C ALA A 116 0.76 0.96 18.74
N ASP A 117 -0.01 -0.10 19.03
CA ASP A 117 -0.07 -1.30 18.19
C ASP A 117 -0.79 -1.03 16.86
N VAL A 118 -1.85 -0.20 16.87
CA VAL A 118 -2.51 0.29 15.64
C VAL A 118 -1.51 1.08 14.77
N LEU A 119 -0.80 2.05 15.36
CA LEU A 119 0.18 2.84 14.62
C LEU A 119 1.31 1.97 14.06
N ALA A 120 1.77 0.97 14.82
CA ALA A 120 2.78 0.02 14.33
C ALA A 120 2.29 -0.75 13.10
N ALA A 121 1.05 -1.24 13.12
CA ALA A 121 0.47 -1.94 11.99
C ALA A 121 0.31 -1.03 10.77
N LEU A 122 -0.14 0.22 10.94
CA LEU A 122 -0.24 1.18 9.84
C LEU A 122 1.12 1.58 9.24
N ILE A 123 2.18 1.66 10.06
CA ILE A 123 3.55 1.87 9.57
C ILE A 123 4.00 0.69 8.70
N ASP A 124 3.75 -0.55 9.14
CA ASP A 124 4.11 -1.75 8.38
C ASP A 124 3.37 -1.78 7.02
N VAL A 125 2.09 -1.40 7.00
CA VAL A 125 1.30 -1.31 5.75
C VAL A 125 1.86 -0.22 4.84
N THR A 126 2.18 0.95 5.39
CA THR A 126 2.75 2.07 4.63
C THR A 126 4.11 1.70 4.05
N GLU A 127 4.96 0.98 4.79
CA GLU A 127 6.25 0.47 4.29
C GLU A 127 6.07 -0.47 3.10
N THR A 128 5.10 -1.38 3.13
CA THR A 128 4.81 -2.27 1.98
C THR A 128 4.30 -1.51 0.75
N ILE A 129 3.50 -0.47 0.95
CA ILE A 129 2.94 0.34 -0.15
C ILE A 129 3.98 1.28 -0.74
N ALA A 130 4.81 1.90 0.10
CA ALA A 130 5.89 2.80 -0.29
C ALA A 130 7.15 2.07 -0.81
N ASP A 131 7.03 0.77 -1.05
CA ASP A 131 8.11 -0.06 -1.57
C ASP A 131 8.45 0.35 -3.00
N ASP A 132 9.69 0.80 -3.22
CA ASP A 132 10.19 1.31 -4.50
C ASP A 132 10.43 0.22 -5.55
N SER A 133 10.13 -1.04 -5.23
CA SER A 133 10.18 -2.17 -6.17
C SER A 133 8.98 -2.25 -7.14
N LEU A 134 7.86 -1.57 -6.86
CA LEU A 134 6.62 -1.72 -7.65
C LEU A 134 6.83 -1.49 -9.16
N GLU A 135 7.43 -0.36 -9.55
CA GLU A 135 7.73 -0.04 -10.95
C GLU A 135 8.60 -1.13 -11.60
N ALA A 136 9.64 -1.56 -10.89
CA ALA A 136 10.58 -2.57 -11.38
C ALA A 136 9.92 -3.96 -11.53
N ASP A 137 9.04 -4.33 -10.61
CA ASP A 137 8.28 -5.59 -10.66
C ASP A 137 7.31 -5.60 -11.85
N ILE A 138 6.58 -4.51 -12.06
CA ILE A 138 5.65 -4.37 -13.19
C ILE A 138 6.43 -4.37 -14.52
N ASP A 139 7.55 -3.65 -14.61
CA ASP A 139 8.41 -3.67 -15.79
C ASP A 139 8.92 -5.08 -16.10
N ALA A 140 9.36 -5.82 -15.07
CA ALA A 140 9.83 -7.19 -15.24
C ALA A 140 8.71 -8.14 -15.71
N VAL A 141 7.49 -7.99 -15.18
CA VAL A 141 6.31 -8.75 -15.63
C VAL A 141 5.96 -8.40 -17.08
N ASN A 142 5.95 -7.11 -17.45
CA ASN A 142 5.67 -6.67 -18.81
C ASN A 142 6.75 -7.13 -19.82
N GLU A 143 8.02 -7.09 -19.42
CA GLU A 143 9.14 -7.61 -20.23
C GLU A 143 8.95 -9.11 -20.49
N ALA A 144 8.64 -9.88 -19.46
CA ALA A 144 8.39 -11.31 -19.58
C ALA A 144 7.17 -11.65 -20.48
N LEU A 145 6.16 -10.80 -20.53
CA LEU A 145 4.99 -10.93 -21.43
C LEU A 145 5.31 -10.59 -22.89
N SER A 146 6.37 -9.83 -23.16
CA SER A 146 6.66 -9.25 -24.48
C SER A 146 7.72 -10.02 -25.28
N GLU A 147 8.55 -10.85 -24.65
CA GLU A 147 9.66 -11.56 -25.32
C GLU A 147 9.23 -12.83 -26.07
N GLU A 148 9.88 -13.14 -27.20
CA GLU A 148 9.69 -14.39 -27.98
C GLU A 148 10.03 -15.66 -27.17
N ASP A 149 10.80 -15.53 -26.08
CA ASP A 149 11.10 -16.59 -25.10
C ASP A 149 10.55 -16.14 -23.72
N SER A 150 9.24 -15.88 -23.62
CA SER A 150 8.56 -15.40 -22.42
C SER A 150 8.89 -16.21 -21.17
N ASP A 151 9.51 -15.58 -20.16
CA ASP A 151 9.81 -16.20 -18.88
C ASP A 151 8.62 -16.05 -17.90
N ILE A 152 7.49 -16.65 -18.28
CA ILE A 152 6.22 -16.56 -17.53
C ILE A 152 6.39 -17.05 -16.08
N GLU A 153 7.23 -18.06 -15.86
CA GLU A 153 7.52 -18.57 -14.52
C GLU A 153 8.24 -17.54 -13.65
N THR A 154 9.19 -16.79 -14.20
CA THR A 154 9.84 -15.69 -13.47
C THR A 154 8.85 -14.56 -13.16
N ALA A 155 7.99 -14.19 -14.13
CA ALA A 155 6.96 -13.17 -13.89
C ALA A 155 5.97 -13.59 -12.81
N ARG A 156 5.61 -14.88 -12.77
CA ARG A 156 4.78 -15.46 -11.70
C ARG A 156 5.46 -15.43 -10.35
N ASP A 157 6.74 -15.81 -10.27
CA ASP A 157 7.48 -15.79 -9.00
C ASP A 157 7.51 -14.35 -8.42
N ILE A 158 7.74 -13.34 -9.25
CA ILE A 158 7.71 -11.91 -8.85
C ILE A 158 6.31 -11.51 -8.36
N LEU A 159 5.28 -11.84 -9.14
CA LEU A 159 3.91 -11.45 -8.81
C LEU A 159 3.35 -12.17 -7.58
N ASP A 160 3.70 -13.44 -7.39
CA ASP A 160 3.34 -14.25 -6.23
C ASP A 160 3.96 -13.67 -4.95
N GLU A 161 5.24 -13.26 -5.01
CA GLU A 161 5.92 -12.60 -3.89
C GLU A 161 5.22 -11.28 -3.55
N ARG A 162 4.98 -10.43 -4.55
CA ARG A 162 4.31 -9.13 -4.37
C ARG A 162 2.89 -9.29 -3.81
N THR A 163 2.12 -10.23 -4.35
CA THR A 163 0.74 -10.47 -3.91
C THR A 163 0.69 -11.04 -2.50
N ALA A 164 1.67 -11.87 -2.11
CA ALA A 164 1.81 -12.36 -0.74
C ALA A 164 2.12 -11.23 0.26
N ASP A 165 2.98 -10.29 -0.12
CA ASP A 165 3.32 -9.13 0.71
C ASP A 165 2.11 -8.20 0.87
N LEU A 166 1.40 -7.87 -0.22
CA LEU A 166 0.17 -7.09 -0.17
C LEU A 166 -0.94 -7.79 0.64
N GLY A 167 -1.03 -9.11 0.55
CA GLY A 167 -1.94 -9.91 1.37
C GLY A 167 -1.64 -9.79 2.86
N THR A 168 -0.36 -9.86 3.23
CA THR A 168 0.07 -9.69 4.62
C THR A 168 -0.15 -8.25 5.12
N ALA A 169 0.08 -7.25 4.27
CA ALA A 169 -0.24 -5.86 4.58
C ALA A 169 -1.75 -5.67 4.83
N ALA A 170 -2.61 -6.29 4.03
CA ALA A 170 -4.05 -6.18 4.22
C ALA A 170 -4.55 -6.83 5.51
N ASP A 171 -4.01 -7.99 5.89
CA ASP A 171 -4.31 -8.60 7.19
C ASP A 171 -3.93 -7.64 8.35
N ARG A 172 -2.77 -6.97 8.25
CA ARG A 172 -2.35 -5.96 9.24
C ARG A 172 -3.24 -4.72 9.23
N TYR A 173 -3.66 -4.27 8.05
CA TYR A 173 -4.58 -3.15 7.91
C TYR A 173 -5.93 -3.44 8.58
N ASP A 174 -6.51 -4.62 8.33
CA ASP A 174 -7.75 -5.05 8.96
C ASP A 174 -7.62 -5.14 10.50
N GLU A 175 -6.49 -5.65 11.00
CA GLU A 175 -6.19 -5.66 12.43
C GLU A 175 -6.07 -4.24 13.01
N ALA A 176 -5.43 -3.31 12.29
CA ALA A 176 -5.30 -1.91 12.69
C ALA A 176 -6.66 -1.21 12.74
N MET A 177 -7.50 -1.40 11.72
CA MET A 177 -8.85 -0.82 11.66
C MET A 177 -9.75 -1.37 12.76
N ALA A 178 -9.71 -2.68 13.03
CA ALA A 178 -10.43 -3.27 14.16
C ALA A 178 -9.90 -2.73 15.51
N GLY A 179 -8.60 -2.43 15.59
CA GLY A 179 -7.98 -1.76 16.72
C GLY A 179 -8.49 -0.34 16.93
N LEU A 180 -8.57 0.46 15.85
CA LEU A 180 -9.13 1.82 15.86
C LEU A 180 -10.58 1.83 16.34
N GLU A 181 -11.44 0.96 15.78
CA GLU A 181 -12.85 0.85 16.17
C GLU A 181 -13.05 0.48 17.65
N ALA A 182 -12.10 -0.24 18.24
CA ALA A 182 -12.14 -0.64 19.64
C ALA A 182 -11.67 0.47 20.60
N LEU A 183 -10.98 1.50 20.10
CA LEU A 183 -10.54 2.64 20.89
C LEU A 183 -11.72 3.57 21.20
N SER A 184 -11.66 4.20 22.37
CA SER A 184 -12.68 5.16 22.81
C SER A 184 -12.22 6.57 22.47
N ALA A 185 -12.78 7.18 21.43
CA ALA A 185 -12.44 8.55 20.99
C ALA A 185 -12.50 9.56 22.15
N ASP A 186 -13.57 9.53 22.96
CA ASP A 186 -13.74 10.39 24.14
C ASP A 186 -12.58 10.25 25.14
N ARG A 187 -11.98 9.05 25.24
CA ARG A 187 -10.92 8.75 26.20
C ARG A 187 -9.55 9.15 25.66
N LEU A 188 -9.32 9.00 24.36
CA LEU A 188 -8.09 9.45 23.71
C LEU A 188 -8.01 10.98 23.62
N GLU A 189 -9.15 11.65 23.41
CA GLU A 189 -9.24 13.12 23.47
C GLU A 189 -8.87 13.64 24.87
N GLU A 190 -9.35 12.98 25.93
CA GLU A 190 -8.97 13.31 27.32
C GLU A 190 -7.46 13.16 27.56
N LEU A 191 -6.81 12.22 26.87
CA LEU A 191 -5.36 12.00 26.93
C LEU A 191 -4.57 12.90 25.98
N SER A 192 -5.20 13.81 25.22
CA SER A 192 -4.54 14.69 24.24
C SER A 192 -3.77 13.95 23.14
N ILE A 193 -4.27 12.78 22.73
CA ILE A 193 -3.79 12.10 21.52
C ILE A 193 -4.29 12.85 20.27
N VAL A 194 -3.58 12.73 19.14
CA VAL A 194 -3.99 13.23 17.81
C VAL A 194 -5.46 12.88 17.54
N ASP A 195 -6.13 13.74 16.79
CA ASP A 195 -7.53 13.58 16.42
C ASP A 195 -7.75 12.21 15.78
N LEU A 196 -8.49 11.32 16.44
CA LEU A 196 -8.70 9.94 15.98
C LEU A 196 -9.36 9.94 14.59
N ASP A 197 -10.22 10.92 14.32
CA ASP A 197 -10.86 11.12 13.02
C ASP A 197 -9.81 11.36 11.90
N GLU A 198 -8.68 12.02 12.22
CA GLU A 198 -7.59 12.27 11.26
C GLU A 198 -6.79 10.99 10.98
N VAL A 199 -6.54 10.18 12.01
CA VAL A 199 -5.87 8.88 11.86
C VAL A 199 -6.75 7.90 11.08
N GLU A 200 -8.04 7.83 11.38
CA GLU A 200 -9.01 7.02 10.65
C GLU A 200 -9.08 7.43 9.18
N ALA A 201 -9.17 8.74 8.89
CA ALA A 201 -9.17 9.22 7.51
C ALA A 201 -7.84 8.97 6.77
N GLY A 202 -6.71 8.95 7.49
CA GLY A 202 -5.41 8.55 6.95
C GLY A 202 -5.38 7.05 6.62
N ALA A 203 -5.85 6.21 7.55
CA ALA A 203 -5.94 4.77 7.38
C ALA A 203 -6.89 4.40 6.22
N GLU A 204 -8.06 5.02 6.12
CA GLU A 204 -8.99 4.78 5.01
C GLU A 204 -8.36 5.06 3.64
N ARG A 205 -7.57 6.14 3.53
CA ARG A 205 -6.82 6.44 2.30
C ARG A 205 -5.76 5.37 2.01
N LEU A 206 -5.01 4.95 3.02
CA LEU A 206 -4.02 3.87 2.91
C LEU A 206 -4.66 2.56 2.44
N GLY A 207 -5.83 2.22 2.99
CA GLY A 207 -6.62 1.05 2.58
C GLY A 207 -7.04 1.12 1.11
N ALA A 208 -7.45 2.29 0.61
CA ALA A 208 -7.82 2.45 -0.79
C ALA A 208 -6.63 2.22 -1.75
N VAL A 209 -5.42 2.69 -1.39
CA VAL A 209 -4.20 2.41 -2.16
C VAL A 209 -3.90 0.91 -2.15
N LEU A 210 -3.96 0.28 -0.97
CA LEU A 210 -3.72 -1.15 -0.80
C LEU A 210 -4.68 -2.01 -1.64
N ASP A 211 -5.98 -1.70 -1.59
CA ASP A 211 -7.00 -2.39 -2.37
C ASP A 211 -6.75 -2.23 -3.87
N SER A 212 -6.29 -1.06 -4.31
CA SER A 212 -5.93 -0.80 -5.70
C SER A 212 -4.72 -1.62 -6.15
N LEU A 213 -3.66 -1.68 -5.34
CA LEU A 213 -2.48 -2.51 -5.62
C LEU A 213 -2.82 -4.00 -5.69
N ARG A 214 -3.68 -4.49 -4.78
CA ARG A 214 -4.15 -5.87 -4.80
C ARG A 214 -4.99 -6.18 -6.05
N THR A 215 -5.82 -5.23 -6.47
CA THR A 215 -6.63 -5.37 -7.69
C THR A 215 -5.75 -5.40 -8.93
N LEU A 216 -4.72 -4.55 -8.97
CA LEU A 216 -3.72 -4.55 -10.04
C LEU A 216 -2.97 -5.90 -10.09
N GLY A 217 -2.51 -6.40 -8.93
CA GLY A 217 -1.86 -7.70 -8.81
C GLY A 217 -2.72 -8.86 -9.33
N GLY A 218 -3.99 -8.94 -8.89
CA GLY A 218 -4.93 -9.96 -9.38
C GLY A 218 -5.27 -9.82 -10.87
N GLY A 219 -5.19 -8.61 -11.42
CA GLY A 219 -5.27 -8.35 -12.86
C GLY A 219 -4.10 -8.98 -13.61
N TYR A 220 -2.87 -8.75 -13.15
CA TYR A 220 -1.66 -9.37 -13.73
C TYR A 220 -1.62 -10.89 -13.56
N GLU A 221 -2.14 -11.45 -12.45
CA GLU A 221 -2.23 -12.91 -12.26
C GLU A 221 -3.09 -13.52 -13.38
N SER A 222 -4.23 -12.89 -13.66
CA SER A 222 -5.14 -13.32 -14.73
C SER A 222 -4.53 -13.17 -16.13
N ILE A 223 -3.70 -12.13 -16.36
CA ILE A 223 -2.94 -11.96 -17.60
C ILE A 223 -1.90 -13.09 -17.76
N LEU A 224 -1.14 -13.42 -16.71
CA LEU A 224 -0.15 -14.49 -16.76
C LEU A 224 -0.78 -15.87 -16.97
N ASP A 225 -1.93 -16.14 -16.36
CA ASP A 225 -2.71 -17.35 -16.63
C ASP A 225 -3.18 -17.43 -18.09
N GLY A 226 -3.61 -16.31 -18.66
CA GLY A 226 -3.92 -16.19 -20.08
C GLY A 226 -2.71 -16.48 -20.96
N ALA A 227 -1.54 -15.94 -20.62
CA ALA A 227 -0.30 -16.13 -21.36
C ALA A 227 0.16 -17.61 -21.37
N GLU A 228 0.06 -18.33 -20.24
CA GLU A 228 0.36 -19.78 -20.20
C GLU A 228 -0.58 -20.57 -21.13
N HIS A 229 -1.88 -20.23 -21.12
CA HIS A 229 -2.84 -20.89 -22.00
C HIS A 229 -2.62 -20.55 -23.48
N LEU A 230 -2.15 -19.34 -23.78
CA LEU A 230 -1.76 -18.91 -25.11
C LEU A 230 -0.55 -19.72 -25.62
N GLU A 231 0.51 -19.83 -24.82
CA GLU A 231 1.70 -20.64 -25.12
C GLU A 231 1.32 -22.10 -25.38
N ARG A 232 0.50 -22.67 -24.49
CA ARG A 232 -0.03 -24.03 -24.66
C ARG A 232 -0.81 -24.19 -25.98
N GLY A 233 -1.61 -23.20 -26.35
CA GLY A 233 -2.36 -23.22 -27.61
C GLY A 233 -1.44 -23.23 -28.84
N GLN A 234 -0.35 -22.46 -28.79
CA GLN A 234 0.66 -22.42 -29.85
C GLN A 234 1.38 -23.77 -30.00
N ASP A 235 1.77 -24.39 -28.89
CA ASP A 235 2.38 -25.74 -28.87
C ASP A 235 1.47 -26.79 -29.54
N GLU A 236 0.19 -26.83 -29.15
CA GLU A 236 -0.78 -27.77 -29.71
C GLU A 236 -1.04 -27.49 -31.20
N ALA A 237 -1.08 -26.21 -31.61
CA ALA A 237 -1.23 -25.82 -33.01
C ALA A 237 -0.03 -26.26 -33.87
N ASP A 238 1.19 -26.13 -33.35
CA ASP A 238 2.42 -26.58 -34.00
C ASP A 238 2.49 -28.11 -34.15
N GLU A 239 1.95 -28.83 -33.17
CA GLU A 239 1.75 -30.30 -33.24
C GLU A 239 0.59 -30.72 -34.16
N ARG A 240 -0.22 -29.76 -34.64
CA ARG A 240 -1.45 -29.94 -35.44
C ARG A 240 -2.62 -30.57 -34.68
N ASN A 241 -2.64 -30.42 -33.37
CA ASN A 241 -3.75 -30.78 -32.49
C ASN A 241 -4.73 -29.60 -32.43
N HIS A 242 -5.40 -29.31 -33.55
CA HIS A 242 -6.16 -28.07 -33.72
C HIS A 242 -7.37 -27.92 -32.78
N GLU A 243 -8.02 -29.02 -32.37
CA GLU A 243 -9.13 -28.98 -31.42
C GLU A 243 -8.64 -28.61 -30.01
N GLU A 244 -7.49 -29.17 -29.60
CA GLU A 244 -6.82 -28.86 -28.34
C GLU A 244 -6.27 -27.43 -28.31
N ALA A 245 -5.67 -26.98 -29.41
CA ALA A 245 -5.20 -25.61 -29.57
C ALA A 245 -6.34 -24.60 -29.44
N GLU A 246 -7.45 -24.81 -30.16
CA GLU A 246 -8.65 -23.98 -30.08
C GLU A 246 -9.20 -23.88 -28.65
N ALA A 247 -9.21 -24.99 -27.91
CA ALA A 247 -9.67 -25.00 -26.53
C ALA A 247 -8.72 -24.22 -25.58
N ALA A 248 -7.40 -24.36 -25.78
CA ALA A 248 -6.42 -23.63 -25.00
C ALA A 248 -6.52 -22.11 -25.25
N PHE A 249 -6.62 -21.69 -26.51
CA PHE A 249 -6.79 -20.27 -26.86
C PHE A 249 -8.08 -19.66 -26.28
N ARG A 250 -9.20 -20.38 -26.28
CA ARG A 250 -10.41 -19.88 -25.59
C ARG A 250 -10.24 -19.76 -24.08
N THR A 251 -9.47 -20.65 -23.47
CA THR A 251 -9.17 -20.55 -22.04
C THR A 251 -8.29 -19.32 -21.77
N ALA A 252 -7.35 -19.02 -22.67
CA ALA A 252 -6.56 -17.79 -22.62
C ALA A 252 -7.44 -16.54 -22.74
N GLU A 253 -8.34 -16.50 -23.72
CA GLU A 253 -9.33 -15.41 -23.90
C GLU A 253 -10.15 -15.18 -22.63
N GLU A 254 -10.72 -16.23 -22.04
CA GLU A 254 -11.50 -16.15 -20.79
C GLU A 254 -10.66 -15.56 -19.62
N ALA A 255 -9.39 -15.93 -19.51
CA ALA A 255 -8.49 -15.39 -18.49
C ALA A 255 -8.16 -13.91 -18.71
N PHE A 256 -7.89 -13.51 -19.95
CA PHE A 256 -7.68 -12.10 -20.30
C PHE A 256 -8.94 -11.25 -20.08
N GLU A 257 -10.14 -11.76 -20.41
CA GLU A 257 -11.40 -11.08 -20.09
C GLU A 257 -11.61 -10.95 -18.57
N ALA A 258 -11.24 -11.97 -17.79
CA ALA A 258 -11.28 -11.93 -16.34
C ALA A 258 -10.34 -10.85 -15.79
N ALA A 259 -9.12 -10.71 -16.34
CA ALA A 259 -8.20 -9.63 -16.01
C ALA A 259 -8.84 -8.25 -16.24
N THR A 260 -9.44 -8.02 -17.40
CA THR A 260 -10.19 -6.77 -17.69
C THR A 260 -11.33 -6.55 -16.68
N GLY A 261 -12.04 -7.60 -16.31
CA GLY A 261 -13.08 -7.56 -15.29
C GLY A 261 -12.56 -7.10 -13.93
N THR A 262 -11.46 -7.68 -13.46
CA THR A 262 -10.79 -7.31 -12.20
C THR A 262 -10.31 -5.86 -12.24
N LEU A 263 -9.58 -5.47 -13.29
CA LEU A 263 -8.98 -4.14 -13.45
C LEU A 263 -10.01 -2.99 -13.60
N THR A 264 -11.28 -3.31 -13.88
CA THR A 264 -12.38 -2.34 -13.97
C THR A 264 -13.39 -2.44 -12.81
N GLY A 265 -13.20 -3.40 -11.89
CA GLY A 265 -14.06 -3.64 -10.74
C GLY A 265 -13.79 -2.69 -9.57
N ASP A 266 -14.26 -3.10 -8.39
CA ASP A 266 -14.00 -2.38 -7.12
C ASP A 266 -12.49 -2.37 -6.85
N GLY A 267 -11.92 -1.19 -6.57
CA GLY A 267 -10.46 -1.04 -6.44
C GLY A 267 -9.72 -1.04 -7.79
N GLY A 268 -10.45 -1.06 -8.91
CA GLY A 268 -9.88 -0.96 -10.25
C GLY A 268 -9.55 0.48 -10.64
N LYS A 269 -9.27 0.69 -11.93
CA LYS A 269 -8.84 1.98 -12.49
C LYS A 269 -9.66 3.20 -12.05
N ALA A 270 -10.97 3.06 -11.86
CA ALA A 270 -11.85 4.17 -11.53
C ALA A 270 -11.71 4.65 -10.08
N ASP A 271 -11.28 3.75 -9.20
CA ASP A 271 -11.07 4.01 -7.77
C ASP A 271 -9.57 4.19 -7.45
N ALA A 272 -8.70 3.88 -8.40
CA ALA A 272 -7.26 3.93 -8.25
C ALA A 272 -6.75 5.36 -7.94
N PRO A 273 -5.79 5.50 -7.01
CA PRO A 273 -5.02 6.72 -6.80
C PRO A 273 -4.33 7.18 -8.09
N ASP A 274 -4.13 8.50 -8.25
CA ASP A 274 -3.67 9.12 -9.51
C ASP A 274 -2.37 8.49 -10.06
N GLY A 275 -1.40 8.15 -9.20
CA GLY A 275 -0.14 7.51 -9.57
C GLY A 275 -0.28 6.07 -10.03
N LEU A 276 -1.36 5.37 -9.64
CA LEU A 276 -1.62 4.00 -10.09
C LEU A 276 -2.38 3.91 -11.41
N VAL A 277 -3.02 5.01 -11.85
CA VAL A 277 -3.90 5.01 -13.03
C VAL A 277 -3.20 4.55 -14.30
N SER A 278 -1.93 4.93 -14.50
CA SER A 278 -1.15 4.52 -15.69
C SER A 278 -0.93 3.01 -15.74
N TYR A 279 -0.61 2.37 -14.61
CA TYR A 279 -0.44 0.92 -14.55
C TYR A 279 -1.73 0.18 -14.93
N PHE A 280 -2.87 0.64 -14.41
CA PHE A 280 -4.17 0.10 -14.83
C PHE A 280 -4.45 0.34 -16.32
N GLU A 281 -4.05 1.48 -16.88
CA GLU A 281 -4.20 1.77 -18.32
C GLU A 281 -3.42 0.80 -19.18
N THR A 282 -2.15 0.56 -18.84
CA THR A 282 -1.28 -0.41 -19.51
C THR A 282 -1.86 -1.81 -19.42
N ALA A 283 -2.16 -2.29 -18.22
CA ALA A 283 -2.70 -3.63 -18.01
C ALA A 283 -4.04 -3.85 -18.73
N LEU A 284 -4.93 -2.84 -18.76
CA LEU A 284 -6.19 -2.91 -19.51
C LEU A 284 -6.01 -2.89 -21.02
N CYS A 285 -4.99 -2.19 -21.52
CA CYS A 285 -4.65 -2.17 -22.93
C CYS A 285 -4.14 -3.56 -23.34
N GLN A 286 -3.15 -4.10 -22.62
CA GLN A 286 -2.58 -5.42 -22.83
C GLN A 286 -3.65 -6.52 -22.77
N SER A 287 -4.42 -6.58 -21.68
CA SER A 287 -5.46 -7.59 -21.45
C SER A 287 -6.48 -7.66 -22.60
N ARG A 288 -6.88 -6.52 -23.18
CA ARG A 288 -7.82 -6.51 -24.31
C ARG A 288 -7.19 -7.03 -25.59
N ASN A 289 -5.99 -6.58 -25.92
CA ASN A 289 -5.29 -7.00 -27.14
C ASN A 289 -4.90 -8.49 -27.05
N PHE A 290 -4.52 -8.98 -25.87
CA PHE A 290 -4.29 -10.41 -25.63
C PHE A 290 -5.57 -11.25 -25.76
N ALA A 291 -6.73 -10.76 -25.31
CA ALA A 291 -8.00 -11.43 -25.54
C ALA A 291 -8.35 -11.51 -27.04
N ASP A 292 -8.17 -10.40 -27.77
CA ASP A 292 -8.40 -10.35 -29.23
C ASP A 292 -7.44 -11.29 -29.99
N ALA A 293 -6.18 -11.38 -29.56
CA ALA A 293 -5.21 -12.33 -30.10
C ALA A 293 -5.64 -13.78 -29.84
N ALA A 294 -6.08 -14.09 -28.63
CA ALA A 294 -6.53 -15.43 -28.24
C ALA A 294 -7.79 -15.87 -29.03
N ASP A 295 -8.80 -15.01 -29.20
CA ASP A 295 -9.97 -15.31 -30.05
C ASP A 295 -9.55 -15.58 -31.50
N SER A 296 -8.66 -14.75 -32.05
CA SER A 296 -8.15 -14.89 -33.41
C SER A 296 -7.36 -16.20 -33.60
N PHE A 297 -6.53 -16.59 -32.64
CA PHE A 297 -5.84 -17.88 -32.66
C PHE A 297 -6.81 -19.08 -32.52
N ALA A 298 -7.87 -18.94 -31.73
CA ALA A 298 -8.91 -19.97 -31.64
C ALA A 298 -9.63 -20.13 -32.99
N ALA A 299 -9.98 -19.03 -33.66
CA ALA A 299 -10.58 -19.03 -34.99
C ALA A 299 -9.64 -19.63 -36.05
N ALA A 300 -8.35 -19.31 -35.99
CA ALA A 300 -7.32 -19.89 -36.86
C ALA A 300 -7.24 -21.42 -36.70
N SER A 301 -7.26 -21.90 -35.46
CA SER A 301 -7.24 -23.33 -35.14
C SER A 301 -8.49 -24.05 -35.64
N ALA A 302 -9.67 -23.46 -35.45
CA ALA A 302 -10.94 -24.00 -35.98
C ALA A 302 -10.92 -24.11 -37.51
N ALA A 303 -10.49 -23.05 -38.22
CA ALA A 303 -10.37 -23.05 -39.67
C ALA A 303 -9.35 -24.11 -40.17
N ALA A 304 -8.23 -24.28 -39.46
CA ALA A 304 -7.23 -25.30 -39.77
C ALA A 304 -7.79 -26.72 -39.59
N ALA A 305 -8.59 -26.97 -38.55
CA ALA A 305 -9.27 -28.24 -38.31
C ALA A 305 -10.24 -28.59 -39.47
N ASP A 306 -10.93 -27.60 -40.02
CA ASP A 306 -11.82 -27.73 -41.18
C ASP A 306 -11.06 -27.83 -42.52
N GLY A 307 -9.75 -27.59 -42.52
CA GLY A 307 -8.88 -27.61 -43.69
C GLY A 307 -8.96 -26.33 -44.54
N ASP A 308 -9.50 -25.24 -44.00
CA ASP A 308 -9.49 -23.93 -44.65
C ASP A 308 -8.20 -23.19 -44.35
N VAL A 309 -7.21 -23.42 -45.21
CA VAL A 309 -5.86 -22.88 -45.05
C VAL A 309 -5.77 -21.36 -45.33
N ILE A 310 -6.78 -20.77 -45.99
CA ILE A 310 -6.77 -19.32 -46.23
C ILE A 310 -7.28 -18.63 -44.98
N ASP A 311 -8.48 -19.01 -44.51
CA ASP A 311 -9.07 -18.41 -43.31
C ASP A 311 -8.18 -18.66 -42.07
N ALA A 312 -7.56 -19.84 -41.94
CA ALA A 312 -6.62 -20.11 -40.86
C ALA A 312 -5.38 -19.21 -40.85
N ARG A 313 -4.95 -18.71 -42.03
CA ARG A 313 -3.82 -17.78 -42.11
C ARG A 313 -4.26 -16.35 -41.82
N ASP A 314 -5.39 -15.94 -42.39
CA ASP A 314 -5.92 -14.60 -42.18
C ASP A 314 -6.16 -14.36 -40.67
N HIS A 315 -6.75 -15.33 -39.96
CA HIS A 315 -6.93 -15.24 -38.50
C HIS A 315 -5.63 -15.31 -37.70
N ARG A 316 -4.61 -16.02 -38.19
CA ARG A 316 -3.30 -16.04 -37.54
C ARG A 316 -2.61 -14.68 -37.68
N ASP A 317 -2.67 -14.07 -38.85
CA ASP A 317 -2.12 -12.73 -39.09
C ASP A 317 -2.84 -11.71 -38.18
N GLU A 318 -4.17 -11.80 -38.04
CA GLU A 318 -4.95 -10.98 -37.08
C GLU A 318 -4.50 -11.18 -35.63
N ALA A 319 -4.19 -12.41 -35.23
CA ALA A 319 -3.70 -12.71 -33.88
C ALA A 319 -2.28 -12.15 -33.64
N GLU A 320 -1.39 -12.26 -34.62
CA GLU A 320 -0.03 -11.71 -34.55
C GLU A 320 -0.06 -10.16 -34.48
N ASP A 321 -0.93 -9.51 -35.25
CA ASP A 321 -1.15 -8.06 -35.18
C ASP A 321 -1.64 -7.64 -33.77
N ALA A 322 -2.58 -8.37 -33.18
CA ALA A 322 -3.09 -8.09 -31.83
C ALA A 322 -2.03 -8.30 -30.73
N LEU A 323 -1.12 -9.27 -30.86
CA LEU A 323 0.02 -9.41 -29.95
C LEU A 323 0.99 -8.23 -30.05
N GLU A 324 1.26 -7.72 -31.26
CA GLU A 324 2.07 -6.51 -31.45
C GLU A 324 1.39 -5.30 -30.77
N GLU A 325 0.06 -5.15 -30.93
CA GLU A 325 -0.70 -4.09 -30.26
C GLU A 325 -0.70 -4.24 -28.72
N ALA A 326 -0.65 -5.46 -28.17
CA ALA A 326 -0.51 -5.69 -26.73
C ALA A 326 0.87 -5.24 -26.22
N ASN A 327 1.94 -5.53 -26.95
CA ASN A 327 3.30 -5.15 -26.58
C ASN A 327 3.48 -3.61 -26.66
N ASP A 328 2.90 -2.97 -27.67
CA ASP A 328 2.91 -1.51 -27.84
C ASP A 328 2.20 -0.75 -26.69
N CYS A 329 1.42 -1.44 -25.84
CA CYS A 329 0.78 -0.82 -24.68
C CYS A 329 1.76 -0.45 -23.55
N ALA A 330 2.93 -1.10 -23.48
CA ALA A 330 3.92 -0.90 -22.43
C ALA A 330 5.07 0.05 -22.83
N ASP A 331 5.06 0.58 -24.07
CA ASP A 331 6.10 1.44 -24.69
C ASP A 331 5.86 2.96 -24.59
#